data_AF-A0A392V928-F1
#
_entry.id   AF-A0A392V928-F1
#
_cell.length_a   1.000
_cell.length_b   1.000
_cell.length_c   1.000
_cell.angle_alpha   90.00
_cell.angle_beta   90.00
_cell.angle_gamma   90.00
#
_symmetry.space_group_name_H-M   'P 1'
#
loop_
_entity.id
_entity.type
_entity.pdbx_description
1 polymer ?
#
loop_
_entity_poly.entity_id
_entity_poly.type
_entity_poly.pdbx_seq_one_letter_code
_entity_poly.pdbx_strand_id
1 'polypeptide(L)' 'RRLNPTMKEVVRKEVVKLLEACMIYPISDSAWVSPIQVVPKNGGMTVITNDKNSVKNSYGVEDVY' A
#
# COMPACT_ATOMS: atom_id res chain seq x y z
N ARG A 1 14.27 1.67 5.20
CA ARG A 1 14.33 0.83 3.97
C ARG A 1 13.66 1.59 2.83
N ARG A 2 14.24 1.63 1.62
CA ARG A 2 13.67 2.37 0.48
C ARG A 2 12.63 1.52 -0.25
N LEU A 3 11.43 2.05 -0.46
CA LEU A 3 10.41 1.46 -1.32
C LEU A 3 10.50 2.07 -2.72
N ASN A 4 10.06 1.32 -3.74
CA ASN A 4 9.89 1.89 -5.07
C ASN A 4 8.76 2.96 -5.05
N PRO A 5 8.79 3.99 -5.91
CA PRO A 5 7.81 5.08 -5.85
C PRO A 5 6.35 4.62 -5.97
N THR A 6 6.07 3.64 -6.83
CA THR A 6 4.73 3.06 -7.02
C THR A 6 4.19 2.42 -5.74
N MET A 7 5.02 1.61 -5.08
CA MET A 7 4.68 0.96 -3.81
C MET A 7 4.53 1.98 -2.69
N LYS A 8 5.27 3.09 -2.71
CA LYS A 8 5.10 4.16 -1.72
C LYS A 8 3.70 4.77 -1.79
N GLU A 9 3.15 4.95 -2.99
CA GLU A 9 1.78 5.44 -3.17
C GLU A 9 0.75 4.45 -2.64
N VAL A 10 0.90 3.15 -2.97
CA VAL A 10 0.00 2.09 -2.50
C VAL A 10 0.02 1.98 -0.98
N VAL A 11 1.20 1.93 -0.38
CA VAL A 11 1.36 1.87 1.09
C VAL A 11 0.73 3.07 1.77
N ARG A 12 0.88 4.27 1.19
CA ARG A 12 0.25 5.47 1.75
C ARG A 12 -1.27 5.39 1.73
N LYS A 13 -1.89 4.85 0.66
CA LYS A 13 -3.34 4.66 0.58
C LYS A 13 -3.83 3.67 1.63
N GLU A 14 -3.15 2.54 1.79
CA GLU A 14 -3.50 1.53 2.78
C GLU A 14 -3.36 2.03 4.22
N VAL A 15 -2.29 2.78 4.53
CA VAL A 15 -2.11 3.39 5.87
C VAL A 15 -3.24 4.37 6.19
N VAL A 16 -3.71 5.15 5.22
CA VAL A 16 -4.84 6.07 5.42
C VAL A 16 -6.13 5.30 5.69
N LYS A 17 -6.43 4.25 4.91
CA LYS A 17 -7.60 3.38 5.17
C LYS A 17 -7.58 2.79 6.58
N LEU A 18 -6.43 2.31 7.05
CA LEU A 18 -6.28 1.75 8.40
C LEU A 18 -6.45 2.80 9.50
N LEU A 19 -6.02 4.04 9.26
CA LEU A 19 -6.26 5.16 10.17
C LEU A 19 -7.76 5.51 10.22
N GLU A 20 -8.43 5.57 9.07
CA GLU A 20 -9.88 5.83 8.98
C GLU A 20 -10.72 4.73 9.64
N ALA A 21 -10.28 3.47 9.54
CA ALA A 21 -10.88 2.34 10.23
C ALA A 21 -10.54 2.30 11.74
N CYS A 22 -9.81 3.28 12.27
CA CYS A 22 -9.32 3.33 13.66
C CYS A 22 -8.51 2.08 14.07
N MET A 23 -7.91 1.38 13.12
CA MET A 23 -7.11 0.17 13.38
C MET A 23 -5.68 0.50 13.82
N ILE A 24 -5.15 1.64 13.39
CA ILE A 24 -3.83 2.16 13.77
C ILE A 24 -3.94 3.61 14.23
N TYR A 25 -2.95 4.09 14.96
CA TYR A 25 -2.84 5.49 15.38
C TYR A 25 -1.42 6.02 15.15
N PRO A 26 -1.25 7.32 14.90
CA PRO A 26 0.08 7.90 14.72
C PRO A 26 0.84 7.90 16.04
N ILE A 27 2.09 7.42 15.99
CA ILE A 27 3.04 7.50 17.10
C ILE A 27 4.22 8.31 16.57
N SER A 28 4.34 9.56 17.03
CA SER A 28 5.35 10.49 16.48
C SER A 28 6.76 10.18 16.97
N ASP A 29 6.92 9.74 18.24
CA ASP A 29 8.23 9.79 18.93
C ASP A 29 8.65 8.47 19.62
N SER A 30 8.18 7.29 19.19
CA SER A 30 8.62 6.04 19.82
C SER A 30 10.06 5.68 19.42
N ALA A 31 10.93 5.50 20.42
CA ALA A 31 12.27 4.93 20.23
C ALA A 31 12.22 3.49 19.65
N TRP A 32 11.09 2.82 19.85
CA TRP A 32 10.81 1.48 19.33
C TRP A 32 9.99 1.60 18.05
N VAL A 33 10.65 1.48 16.91
CA VAL A 33 10.00 1.42 15.59
C VAL A 33 10.18 0.02 15.04
N SER A 34 9.09 -0.71 14.84
CA SER A 34 9.12 -1.98 14.12
C SER A 34 8.98 -1.75 12.61
N PRO A 35 9.86 -2.32 11.77
CA PRO A 35 9.73 -2.20 10.32
C PRO A 35 8.50 -2.97 9.81
N ILE A 36 7.65 -2.29 9.02
CA ILE A 36 6.52 -2.91 8.33
C ILE A 36 6.99 -3.51 7.00
N GLN A 37 6.67 -4.78 6.77
CA GLN A 37 6.89 -5.44 5.48
C GLN A 37 5.60 -5.40 4.66
N VAL A 38 5.72 -4.95 3.41
CA VAL A 38 4.60 -4.87 2.46
C VAL A 38 4.88 -5.90 1.38
N VAL A 39 4.09 -6.97 1.38
CA VAL A 39 4.20 -8.05 0.41
C VAL A 39 2.99 -7.95 -0.52
N PRO A 40 3.20 -7.72 -1.82
CA PRO A 40 2.13 -7.85 -2.79
C PRO A 40 1.54 -9.25 -2.71
N LYS A 41 0.22 -9.38 -2.50
CA LYS A 41 -0.45 -10.68 -2.64
C LYS A 41 -0.44 -11.06 -4.12
N ASN A 42 0.07 -12.26 -4.43
CA ASN A 42 0.12 -12.81 -5.81
C ASN A 42 -1.27 -13.19 -6.39
N GLY A 43 -2.37 -12.67 -5.83
CA GLY A 43 -3.74 -13.08 -6.16
C GLY A 43 -4.54 -12.12 -7.07
N GLY A 44 -4.00 -10.96 -7.46
CA GLY A 44 -4.80 -9.99 -8.23
C GLY A 44 -4.00 -8.79 -8.70
N MET A 45 -3.09 -8.99 -9.66
CA MET A 45 -2.52 -7.87 -10.40
C MET A 45 -3.53 -7.46 -11.48
N THR A 46 -4.45 -6.55 -11.16
CA THR A 46 -5.27 -5.92 -12.20
C THR A 46 -4.37 -4.94 -12.94
N VAL A 47 -3.92 -5.34 -14.13
CA VAL A 47 -3.17 -4.45 -15.02
C VAL A 47 -4.17 -3.47 -15.64
N ILE A 48 -4.13 -2.20 -15.21
CA ILE A 48 -4.88 -1.14 -15.87
C ILE A 48 -3.98 -0.55 -16.95
N THR A 49 -4.22 -0.91 -18.21
CA THR A 49 -3.60 -0.26 -19.37
C THR A 49 -4.27 1.10 -19.57
N ASN A 50 -3.51 2.19 -19.37
CA ASN A 50 -3.90 3.53 -19.83
C ASN A 50 -3.57 3.66 -21.33
N ASP A 51 -4.26 4.55 -22.07
CA ASP A 51 -4.16 4.75 -23.53
C ASP A 51 -2.73 5.00 -24.08
N LYS A 52 -1.77 5.24 -23.19
CA LYS A 52 -0.35 5.42 -23.50
C LYS A 52 0.49 4.14 -23.40
N ASN A 53 -0.11 2.96 -23.33
CA ASN A 53 0.57 1.65 -23.16
C ASN A 53 1.51 1.59 -21.93
N SER A 54 1.39 2.54 -20.98
CA SER A 54 2.12 2.49 -19.72
C SER A 54 1.42 1.50 -18.81
N VAL A 55 1.96 0.29 -18.68
CA VAL A 55 1.49 -0.73 -17.75
C VAL A 55 1.58 -0.15 -16.33
N LYS A 56 0.45 0.29 -15.79
CA LYS A 56 0.36 0.61 -14.36
C LYS A 56 -0.09 -0.64 -13.65
N ASN A 57 0.82 -1.23 -12.88
CA ASN A 57 0.49 -2.29 -11.95
C ASN A 57 -0.31 -1.67 -10.81
N SER A 58 -1.64 -1.77 -10.85
CA SER A 58 -2.48 -1.54 -9.68
C SER A 58 -2.58 -2.85 -8.92
N TYR A 59 -2.03 -2.87 -7.71
CA TYR A 59 -2.30 -3.94 -6.76
C TYR A 59 -3.72 -3.71 -6.24
N GLY A 60 -4.68 -4.46 -6.77
CA GLY A 60 -6.01 -4.51 -6.20
C GLY A 60 -5.89 -5.17 -4.83
N VAL A 61 -6.20 -4.41 -3.77
CA VAL A 61 -6.61 -5.03 -2.52
C VAL A 61 -8.06 -5.37 -2.73
N GLU A 62 -8.36 -6.65 -3.00
CA GLU A 62 -9.72 -7.14 -2.82
C GLU A 62 -10.02 -6.98 -1.33
N ASP A 63 -10.83 -5.97 -1.00
CA ASP A 63 -11.45 -5.81 0.31
C ASP A 63 -12.39 -7.01 0.49
N VAL A 64 -11.86 -8.12 1.01
CA VAL A 64 -12.66 -9.23 1.53
C VAL A 64 -12.94 -8.88 2.99
N TYR A 65 -14.18 -8.45 3.24
CA TYR A 65 -14.87 -8.21 4.52
C TYR A 65 -14.01 -8.02 5.78
#